data_AF-A0A0H5NZ89-F1
#
_entry.id   AF-A0A0H5NZ89-F1
#
_cell.length_a   1.000
_cell.length_b   1.000
_cell.length_c   1.000
_cell.angle_alpha   90.00
_cell.angle_beta   90.00
_cell.angle_gamma   90.00
#
_symmetry.space_group_name_H-M   'P 1'
#
loop_
_entity.id
_entity.type
_entity.pdbx_description
1 polymer ?
#
loop_
_entity_poly.entity_id
_entity_poly.type
_entity_poly.pdbx_seq_one_letter_code
_entity_poly.pdbx_strand_id
1 'polypeptide(L)'
;MRIAYAIRTGFRASPAKRRLVGGPVSLHAAVVNGCPALLFVAADRVVGATVLEVRDGRIAGVRGIAAAARLDRLSREWYRRGHPDALIEAW
;
A
#
# COMPACT_ATOMS: atom_id res chain seq x y z
N MET A 1 14.40 10.21 -14.67
CA MET A 1 13.63 9.94 -13.43
C MET A 1 13.84 8.49 -12.99
N ARG A 2 14.33 8.23 -11.77
CA ARG A 2 14.61 6.87 -11.24
C ARG A 2 13.82 6.53 -9.96
N ILE A 3 12.81 7.33 -9.60
CA ILE A 3 12.07 7.19 -8.32
C ILE A 3 11.47 5.78 -8.20
N ALA A 4 10.76 5.33 -9.23
CA ALA A 4 10.19 3.97 -9.27
C ALA A 4 11.25 2.87 -9.04
N TYR A 5 12.44 3.03 -9.62
CA TYR A 5 13.54 2.09 -9.43
C TYR A 5 14.11 2.16 -8.00
N ALA A 6 14.30 3.37 -7.47
CA ALA A 6 14.84 3.59 -6.14
C ALA A 6 13.95 3.03 -5.03
N ILE A 7 12.62 3.14 -5.18
CA ILE A 7 11.66 2.65 -4.18
C ILE A 7 11.35 1.16 -4.31
N ARG A 8 11.70 0.52 -5.44
CA ARG A 8 11.34 -0.89 -5.74
C ARG A 8 11.76 -1.84 -4.63
N THR A 9 12.95 -1.65 -4.08
CA THR A 9 13.48 -2.47 -2.97
C THR A 9 12.70 -2.25 -1.68
N GLY A 10 12.19 -1.04 -1.45
CA GLY A 10 11.30 -0.70 -0.35
C GLY A 10 9.97 -1.46 -0.38
N PHE A 11 9.51 -1.86 -1.58
CA PHE A 11 8.35 -2.73 -1.76
C PHE A 11 8.69 -4.22 -1.79
N ARG A 12 9.93 -4.62 -1.52
CA ARG A 12 10.23 -6.03 -1.28
C ARG A 12 9.87 -6.36 0.16
N ALA A 13 9.14 -7.46 0.32
CA ALA A 13 8.89 -8.01 1.64
C ALA A 13 10.19 -8.41 2.32
N SER A 14 10.24 -8.26 3.64
CA SER A 14 11.35 -8.74 4.45
C SER A 14 10.82 -9.41 5.72
N PRO A 15 11.58 -10.34 6.33
CA PRO A 15 11.19 -10.97 7.57
C PRO A 15 10.88 -9.96 8.69
N ALA A 16 11.63 -8.86 8.76
CA ALA A 16 11.40 -7.79 9.72
C ALA A 16 10.01 -7.14 9.55
N LYS A 17 9.58 -6.91 8.31
CA LYS A 17 8.27 -6.33 8.00
C LYS A 17 7.13 -7.29 8.31
N ARG A 18 7.29 -8.58 7.97
CA ARG A 18 6.29 -9.62 8.31
C ARG A 18 6.14 -9.77 9.81
N ARG A 19 7.24 -9.73 10.58
CA ARG A 19 7.20 -9.75 12.05
C ARG A 19 6.53 -8.51 12.64
N LEU A 20 6.78 -7.33 12.07
CA LEU A 20 6.15 -6.07 12.50
C LEU A 20 4.63 -6.10 12.31
N VAL A 21 4.16 -6.66 11.20
CA VAL A 21 2.72 -6.72 10.88
C VAL A 21 2.03 -7.93 11.55
N GLY A 22 2.77 -8.97 11.89
CA GLY A 22 2.26 -10.15 12.59
C GLY A 22 1.62 -11.20 11.69
N GLY A 23 1.87 -11.16 10.37
CA GLY A 23 1.27 -12.09 9.41
C GLY A 23 1.63 -11.78 7.96
N PRO A 24 1.09 -12.56 6.99
CA PRO A 24 1.21 -12.25 5.58
C PRO A 24 0.48 -10.94 5.25
N VAL A 25 1.00 -10.21 4.28
CA VAL A 25 0.39 -8.96 3.79
C VAL A 25 0.02 -9.15 2.33
N SER A 26 -1.18 -8.76 1.94
CA SER A 26 -1.53 -8.63 0.53
C SER A 26 -1.29 -7.19 0.05
N LEU A 27 -0.84 -7.05 -1.20
CA LEU A 27 -0.69 -5.77 -1.87
C LEU A 27 -1.82 -5.58 -2.88
N HIS A 28 -2.51 -4.45 -2.80
CA HIS A 28 -3.58 -4.10 -3.73
C HIS A 28 -3.29 -2.75 -4.39
N ALA A 29 -3.57 -2.61 -5.69
CA ALA A 29 -3.68 -1.30 -6.32
C ALA A 29 -5.06 -0.72 -6.05
N ALA A 30 -5.11 0.57 -5.71
CA ALA A 30 -6.34 1.28 -5.43
C ALA A 30 -6.23 2.76 -5.83
N VAL A 31 -7.36 3.46 -5.80
CA VAL A 31 -7.41 4.92 -5.87
C VAL A 31 -7.86 5.44 -4.50
N VAL A 32 -7.00 6.20 -3.84
CA VAL A 32 -7.28 6.78 -2.52
C VAL A 32 -7.38 8.28 -2.65
N ASN A 33 -8.57 8.82 -2.36
CA ASN A 33 -8.89 10.26 -2.51
C ASN A 33 -8.51 10.80 -3.90
N GLY A 34 -8.73 10.02 -4.97
CA GLY A 34 -8.41 10.41 -6.35
C GLY A 34 -6.95 10.19 -6.77
N CYS A 35 -6.07 9.75 -5.88
CA CYS A 35 -4.67 9.46 -6.21
C CYS A 35 -4.42 7.95 -6.34
N PRO A 36 -3.60 7.50 -7.31
CA PRO A 36 -3.15 6.11 -7.38
C PRO A 36 -2.39 5.73 -6.11
N ALA A 37 -2.66 4.54 -5.58
CA ALA A 37 -2.05 4.06 -4.37
C ALA A 37 -1.85 2.54 -4.38
N LEU A 38 -0.88 2.10 -3.57
CA LEU A 38 -0.72 0.72 -3.15
C LEU A 38 -1.18 0.60 -1.69
N LEU A 39 -2.06 -0.36 -1.42
CA LEU A 39 -2.53 -0.69 -0.08
C LEU A 39 -1.92 -2.01 0.37
N PHE A 40 -1.48 -2.03 1.62
CA PHE A 40 -0.93 -3.20 2.30
C PHE A 40 -1.98 -3.67 3.28
N VAL A 41 -2.49 -4.88 3.09
CA VAL A 41 -3.64 -5.41 3.84
C VAL A 41 -3.22 -6.67 4.59
N ALA A 42 -3.53 -6.74 5.88
CA ALA A 42 -3.31 -7.92 6.71
C ALA A 42 -4.60 -8.22 7.47
N ALA A 43 -5.09 -9.46 7.38
CA ALA A 43 -6.36 -9.88 7.98
C ALA A 43 -7.49 -8.86 7.72
N ASP A 44 -7.68 -8.50 6.45
CA ASP A 44 -8.66 -7.53 5.94
C ASP A 44 -8.53 -6.08 6.46
N ARG A 45 -7.44 -5.76 7.18
CA ARG A 45 -7.14 -4.39 7.61
C ARG A 45 -6.01 -3.78 6.80
N VAL A 46 -6.19 -2.52 6.42
CA VAL A 46 -5.11 -1.73 5.81
C VAL A 46 -4.09 -1.37 6.89
N VAL A 47 -2.89 -1.93 6.77
CA VAL A 47 -1.74 -1.70 7.69
C VAL A 47 -0.72 -0.71 7.12
N GLY A 48 -0.83 -0.39 5.83
CA GLY A 48 -0.01 0.61 5.17
C GLY A 48 -0.66 1.10 3.89
N ALA A 49 -0.35 2.33 3.52
CA ALA A 49 -0.72 2.90 2.24
C ALA A 49 0.46 3.65 1.64
N THR A 50 0.68 3.48 0.35
CA THR A 50 1.64 4.27 -0.41
C THR A 50 0.92 4.99 -1.53
N VAL A 51 0.81 6.32 -1.42
CA VAL A 51 0.23 7.18 -2.45
C VAL A 51 1.31 7.57 -3.46
N LEU A 52 1.00 7.41 -4.74
CA LEU A 52 1.89 7.73 -5.84
C LEU A 52 1.50 9.08 -6.43
N GLU A 53 2.47 9.98 -6.49
CA GLU A 53 2.33 11.20 -7.27
C GLU A 53 2.79 10.91 -8.70
N VAL A 54 1.89 11.13 -9.67
CA VAL A 54 2.14 10.87 -11.09
C VAL A 54 2.13 12.19 -11.84
N ARG A 55 3.18 12.43 -12.64
CA ARG A 55 3.29 13.57 -13.57
C ARG A 55 3.79 13.03 -14.90
N ASP A 56 3.14 13.42 -16.00
CA ASP A 56 3.49 13.00 -17.37
C ASP A 56 3.67 11.47 -17.53
N GLY A 57 2.75 10.71 -16.91
CA GLY A 57 2.75 9.24 -16.94
C GLY A 57 3.85 8.57 -16.11
N ARG A 58 4.59 9.32 -15.27
CA ARG A 58 5.71 8.81 -14.46
C ARG A 58 5.52 9.09 -12.98
N ILE A 59 6.07 8.21 -12.13
CA ILE A 59 6.10 8.43 -10.68
C ILE A 59 7.07 9.57 -10.37
N ALA A 60 6.51 10.70 -9.93
CA ALA A 60 7.22 11.90 -9.52
C ALA A 60 7.44 12.00 -8.00
N GLY A 61 6.68 11.24 -7.22
CA GLY A 61 6.77 11.24 -5.77
C GLY A 61 6.03 10.06 -5.16
N VAL A 62 6.36 9.77 -3.90
CA VAL A 62 5.82 8.65 -3.15
C VAL A 62 5.61 9.08 -1.70
N ARG A 63 4.43 8.81 -1.16
CA ARG A 63 4.11 9.12 0.25
C ARG A 63 3.63 7.85 0.94
N GLY A 64 4.46 7.33 1.84
CA GLY A 64 4.14 6.18 2.67
C GLY A 64 3.44 6.60 3.97
N ILE A 65 2.40 5.87 4.35
CA ILE A 65 1.63 6.08 5.58
C ILE A 65 1.48 4.72 6.26
N ALA A 66 2.07 4.58 7.44
CA ALA A 66 1.98 3.37 8.27
C ALA A 66 1.54 3.66 9.71
N ALA A 67 1.18 4.92 10.02
CA ALA A 67 0.64 5.28 11.32
C ALA A 67 -0.80 4.78 11.44
N ALA A 68 -1.05 3.81 12.33
CA ALA A 68 -2.35 3.12 12.47
C ALA A 68 -3.53 4.08 12.59
N ALA A 69 -3.44 5.11 13.44
CA ALA A 69 -4.50 6.11 13.64
C ALA A 69 -4.88 6.87 12.35
N ARG A 70 -3.97 6.96 11.36
CA ARG A 70 -4.25 7.60 10.07
C ARG A 70 -4.92 6.65 9.06
N LEU A 71 -4.90 5.34 9.33
CA LEU A 71 -5.42 4.30 8.44
C LEU A 71 -6.80 3.80 8.83
N ASP A 72 -7.30 4.10 10.02
CA ASP A 72 -8.60 3.60 10.52
C ASP A 72 -9.78 3.85 9.56
N ARG A 73 -9.91 5.08 9.04
CA ARG A 73 -10.97 5.41 8.08
C ARG A 73 -10.80 4.62 6.78
N LEU A 74 -9.57 4.54 6.28
CA LEU A 74 -9.26 3.84 5.04
C LEU A 74 -9.53 2.34 5.17
N SER A 75 -9.15 1.74 6.31
CA SER A 75 -9.39 0.33 6.61
C SER A 75 -10.89 0.00 6.66
N ARG A 76 -11.70 0.86 7.29
CA ARG A 76 -13.17 0.71 7.28
C ARG A 76 -13.78 0.83 5.89
N GLU A 77 -13.34 1.80 5.09
CA GLU A 77 -13.82 1.95 3.70
C GLU A 77 -13.40 0.77 2.83
N TRP A 78 -12.17 0.28 3.00
CA TRP A 78 -11.65 -0.88 2.30
C TRP A 78 -12.48 -2.13 2.56
N TYR A 79 -12.80 -2.42 3.83
CA TYR A 79 -13.63 -3.56 4.18
C TYR A 79 -15.06 -3.46 3.63
N ARG A 80 -15.64 -2.25 3.60
CA ARG A 80 -17.00 -2.05 3.09
C ARG A 80 -17.12 -2.17 1.58
N ARG A 81 -16.08 -1.80 0.85
CA ARG A 81 -16.08 -1.81 -0.61
C ARG A 81 -15.48 -3.13 -1.07
N GLY A 82 -16.19 -3.88 -1.89
CA GLY A 82 -15.57 -4.98 -2.63
C GLY A 82 -14.34 -4.45 -3.36
N HIS A 83 -13.17 -5.01 -3.06
CA HIS A 83 -11.91 -4.54 -3.62
C HIS A 83 -11.42 -5.49 -4.71
N PRO A 84 -10.63 -4.98 -5.67
CA PRO A 84 -9.98 -5.83 -6.65
C PRO A 84 -9.11 -6.89 -5.98
N ASP A 85 -8.89 -7.99 -6.69
CA ASP A 85 -7.95 -9.03 -6.29
C ASP A 85 -6.58 -8.42 -5.99
N ALA A 86 -5.86 -9.08 -5.08
CA ALA A 86 -4.53 -8.63 -4.73
C ALA A 86 -3.61 -8.71 -5.95
N LEU A 87 -2.76 -7.69 -6.12
CA LEU A 87 -1.64 -7.79 -7.05
C LEU A 87 -0.62 -8.83 -6.57
N ILE A 88 -0.49 -8.97 -5.24
CA ILE A 88 0.38 -9.95 -4.57
C ILE A 88 -0.34 -10.39 -3.29
N GLU A 89 -0.70 -11.67 -3.17
CA GLU A 89 -1.46 -12.18 -2.00
C GLU A 89 -0.61 -12.42 -0.74
N ALA A 90 0.71 -12.64 -0.90
CA ALA A 90 1.59 -13.03 0.20
C ALA A 90 2.95 -12.31 0.16
N TRP A 91 2.88 -10.99 0.32
CA TRP A 91 4.03 -10.11 0.54
C TRP A 91 4.72 -10.43 1.87
#